data_AF-A0A2D7K1G3-F1
#
_entry.id   AF-A0A2D7K1G3-F1
#
_cell.length_a   1.000
_cell.length_b   1.000
_cell.length_c   1.000
_cell.angle_alpha   90.00
_cell.angle_beta   90.00
_cell.angle_gamma   90.00
#
_symmetry.space_group_name_H-M   'P 1'
#
loop_
_entity.id
_entity.type
_entity.pdbx_description
1 polymer ?
#
loop_
_entity_poly.entity_id
_entity_poly.type
_entity_poly.pdbx_seq_one_letter_code
_entity_poly.pdbx_strand_id
1 'polypeptide(L)'
;METSTGNADDGYTVAFDTSTQKVSVFGAPSGAGTLSLAFGHADGVLKTSVTVVGNETQAQLAAAIEKAIDDAATSLNRITTTEDTTAGTVQLGGVTSYTAIASTTANGVTLDMTTGGLITVSGTANSNGTLSLDLIDSNGQELEVAVAYVNNDTKAQLTTKIGNAIDAAKVAVTVGTTATTKGILPDASITIEGITVTATNIGDAKFKFDANGNLTSQQADAATQNNNYASQFALAINENAALAALGLSAVPSVDGSGDINVSRLSVSLTPASLPTAIQLKADLASGPIKVTGGASATALGFKVAESDLLVTEDGLTATSLNGLPVDLSGSGTSLAETRMQLTGLPTEELIVVVAGGGSRRISSKYTIDSDIAVDPLKKEQQYQVRMLDANSGRVELFDKATGHSIATRISNGNAQFDADGLRFNLNGFAATGDSFDVLTGQKAAGDARNMDEIMTLATSTVNRSSFQDDFRSIAASVGSTLESSRLSKLSAEAVRDAAVAAEDEVSGVNMDEEAAKLITQQQAYQAAARILQTAKEMFDTLMQIR
;
A
#
# COMPACT_ATOMS: atom_id res chain seq x y z
N MET A 1 23.83 -54.60 -2.65
CA MET A 1 23.68 -55.57 -1.54
C MET A 1 24.46 -54.97 -0.40
N GLU A 2 23.80 -54.56 0.69
CA GLU A 2 24.49 -54.02 1.87
C GLU A 2 24.43 -55.09 2.96
N THR A 3 25.59 -55.61 3.36
CA THR A 3 25.76 -56.36 4.62
C THR A 3 26.38 -55.40 5.61
N SER A 4 25.57 -54.57 6.28
CA SER A 4 26.05 -53.90 7.49
C SER A 4 26.24 -54.98 8.55
N THR A 5 27.48 -55.23 8.97
CA THR A 5 27.76 -56.02 10.18
C THR A 5 27.59 -55.16 11.44
N GLY A 6 26.50 -54.38 11.50
CA GLY A 6 26.04 -53.81 12.75
C GLY A 6 25.41 -54.95 13.53
N ASN A 7 26.00 -55.35 14.65
CA ASN A 7 25.30 -56.24 15.55
C ASN A 7 24.05 -55.51 16.04
N ALA A 8 22.97 -56.23 16.33
CA ALA A 8 21.70 -55.66 16.77
C ALA A 8 21.76 -54.84 18.10
N ASP A 9 22.94 -54.66 18.67
CA ASP A 9 23.24 -53.99 19.95
C ASP A 9 23.93 -52.62 19.78
N ASP A 10 24.18 -52.17 18.54
CA ASP A 10 25.04 -51.00 18.29
C ASP A 10 24.30 -49.65 18.34
N GLY A 11 22.96 -49.64 18.48
CA GLY A 11 22.14 -48.43 18.68
C GLY A 11 21.80 -47.62 17.41
N TYR A 12 22.30 -48.03 16.25
CA TYR A 12 22.04 -47.38 14.95
C TYR A 12 21.78 -48.38 13.82
N THR A 13 21.26 -47.90 12.70
CA THR A 13 21.07 -48.66 11.46
C THR A 13 21.41 -47.77 10.27
N VAL A 14 22.10 -48.34 9.28
CA VAL A 14 22.40 -47.69 8.01
C VAL A 14 21.69 -48.45 6.91
N ALA A 15 21.03 -47.75 6.00
CA ALA A 15 20.28 -48.35 4.91
C ALA A 15 20.53 -47.60 3.60
N PHE A 16 20.89 -48.34 2.55
CA PHE A 16 20.94 -47.83 1.20
C PHE A 16 19.63 -48.09 0.43
N ASP A 17 18.98 -47.01 -0.04
CA ASP A 17 17.83 -47.07 -0.94
C ASP A 17 18.32 -47.05 -2.39
N THR A 18 18.18 -48.19 -3.07
CA THR A 18 18.61 -48.37 -4.46
C THR A 18 17.78 -47.59 -5.48
N SER A 19 16.56 -47.18 -5.12
CA SER A 19 15.67 -46.43 -6.02
C SER A 19 15.98 -44.94 -6.02
N THR A 20 16.38 -44.40 -4.87
CA THR A 20 16.74 -42.99 -4.71
C THR A 20 18.25 -42.76 -4.69
N GLN A 21 19.05 -43.84 -4.65
CA GLN A 21 20.50 -43.83 -4.50
C GLN A 21 20.96 -43.07 -3.24
N LYS A 22 20.22 -43.22 -2.14
CA LYS A 22 20.47 -42.51 -0.87
C LYS A 22 20.87 -43.47 0.24
N VAL A 23 21.82 -43.04 1.06
CA VAL A 23 22.15 -43.66 2.34
C VAL A 23 21.37 -42.95 3.45
N SER A 24 20.65 -43.71 4.27
CA SER A 24 19.92 -43.21 5.44
C SER A 24 20.53 -43.80 6.70
N VAL A 25 20.74 -42.95 7.71
CA VAL A 25 21.22 -43.34 9.04
C VAL A 25 20.08 -43.15 10.03
N PHE A 26 19.81 -44.16 10.84
CA PHE A 26 18.79 -44.14 11.90
C PHE A 26 19.44 -44.44 13.24
N GLY A 27 19.04 -43.73 14.29
CA GLY A 27 19.61 -43.92 15.64
C GLY A 27 21.03 -43.35 15.77
N ALA A 28 21.69 -43.66 16.89
CA ALA A 28 23.01 -43.16 17.22
C ALA A 28 23.86 -44.28 17.85
N PRO A 29 25.15 -44.38 17.51
CA PRO A 29 26.05 -45.38 18.09
C PRO A 29 26.05 -45.40 19.62
N SER A 30 25.91 -46.59 20.18
CA SER A 30 26.10 -46.85 21.62
C SER A 30 27.39 -47.62 21.94
N GLY A 31 28.15 -48.02 20.92
CA GLY A 31 29.39 -48.79 21.06
C GLY A 31 30.41 -48.50 19.96
N ALA A 32 31.69 -48.70 20.26
CA ALA A 32 32.77 -48.54 19.30
C ALA A 32 32.86 -49.73 18.34
N GLY A 33 33.18 -49.48 17.08
CA GLY A 33 33.25 -50.50 16.05
C GLY A 33 33.79 -49.99 14.72
N THR A 34 33.66 -50.82 13.68
CA THR A 34 33.96 -50.44 12.29
C THR A 34 32.74 -50.74 11.45
N LEU A 35 32.19 -49.72 10.81
CA LEU A 35 31.10 -49.84 9.86
C LEU A 35 31.69 -50.02 8.46
N SER A 36 31.55 -51.21 7.90
CA SER A 36 31.93 -51.48 6.52
C SER A 36 30.80 -51.08 5.56
N LEU A 37 31.13 -50.38 4.49
CA LEU A 37 30.21 -49.90 3.47
C LEU A 37 30.62 -50.49 2.12
N ALA A 38 29.65 -50.96 1.33
CA ALA A 38 29.89 -51.55 0.01
C ALA A 38 28.84 -51.07 -1.00
N PHE A 39 29.30 -50.38 -2.05
CA PHE A 39 28.47 -49.80 -3.11
C PHE A 39 28.78 -50.51 -4.42
N GLY A 40 27.86 -51.36 -4.88
CA GLY A 40 28.06 -52.22 -6.04
C GLY A 40 27.28 -51.80 -7.28
N HIS A 41 27.93 -51.88 -8.43
CA HIS A 41 27.32 -51.99 -9.76
C HIS A 41 27.61 -53.38 -10.36
N ALA A 42 27.01 -53.70 -11.52
CA ALA A 42 27.22 -55.00 -12.18
C ALA A 42 28.70 -55.30 -12.51
N ASP A 43 29.51 -54.25 -12.71
CA ASP A 43 30.89 -54.35 -13.19
C ASP A 43 31.96 -54.08 -12.11
N GLY A 44 31.56 -53.75 -10.87
CA GLY A 44 32.49 -53.50 -9.78
C GLY A 44 31.83 -53.07 -8.46
N VAL A 45 32.56 -53.20 -7.35
CA VAL A 45 32.10 -52.82 -6.00
C VAL A 45 33.11 -51.91 -5.33
N LEU A 46 32.67 -50.73 -4.88
CA LEU A 46 33.45 -49.84 -4.02
C LEU A 46 33.21 -50.19 -2.56
N LYS A 47 34.28 -50.49 -1.84
CA LYS A 47 34.22 -50.72 -0.40
C LYS A 47 35.02 -49.64 0.33
N THR A 48 34.45 -49.18 1.44
CA THR A 48 35.08 -48.23 2.37
C THR A 48 34.64 -48.59 3.78
N SER A 49 35.29 -48.02 4.78
CA SER A 49 34.88 -48.23 6.17
C SER A 49 34.85 -46.92 6.95
N VAL A 50 34.06 -46.91 8.01
CA VAL A 50 33.97 -45.81 8.99
C VAL A 50 34.32 -46.39 10.36
N THR A 51 35.32 -45.81 11.02
CA THR A 51 35.57 -46.09 12.43
C THR A 51 34.50 -45.38 13.27
N VAL A 52 33.75 -46.16 14.04
CA VAL A 52 32.71 -45.68 14.96
C VAL A 52 33.27 -45.71 16.39
N VAL A 53 33.23 -44.58 17.07
CA VAL A 53 33.76 -44.40 18.43
C VAL A 53 32.72 -44.78 19.48
N GLY A 54 31.43 -44.76 19.14
CA GLY A 54 30.33 -45.17 20.02
C GLY A 54 29.74 -44.04 20.86
N ASN A 55 30.05 -42.80 20.53
CA ASN A 55 29.50 -41.60 21.18
C ASN A 55 29.08 -40.52 20.18
N GLU A 56 29.07 -40.83 18.89
CA GLU A 56 28.62 -39.96 17.83
C GLU A 56 27.12 -39.72 17.92
N THR A 57 26.69 -38.49 17.65
CA THR A 57 25.31 -38.21 17.26
C THR A 57 25.01 -38.83 15.90
N GLN A 58 23.73 -39.05 15.59
CA GLN A 58 23.27 -39.49 14.27
C GLN A 58 23.87 -38.65 13.13
N ALA A 59 23.93 -37.32 13.32
CA ALA A 59 24.50 -36.39 12.34
C ALA A 59 26.02 -36.55 12.18
N GLN A 60 26.75 -36.80 13.27
CA GLN A 60 28.19 -37.06 13.20
C GLN A 60 28.50 -38.38 12.51
N LEU A 61 27.72 -39.44 12.77
CA LEU A 61 27.85 -40.71 12.07
C LEU A 61 27.52 -40.54 10.57
N ALA A 62 26.45 -39.83 10.23
CA ALA A 62 26.10 -39.55 8.84
C ALA A 62 27.21 -38.77 8.11
N ALA A 63 27.80 -37.75 8.73
CA ALA A 63 28.91 -37.00 8.17
C ALA A 63 30.19 -37.85 8.01
N ALA A 64 30.44 -38.79 8.93
CA ALA A 64 31.58 -39.72 8.82
C ALA A 64 31.39 -40.71 7.66
N ILE A 65 30.16 -41.20 7.45
CA ILE A 65 29.78 -42.04 6.30
C ILE A 65 29.95 -41.27 4.99
N GLU A 66 29.43 -40.04 4.91
CA GLU A 66 29.57 -39.17 3.73
C GLU A 66 31.05 -38.96 3.39
N LYS A 67 31.87 -38.58 4.38
CA LYS A 67 33.30 -38.38 4.18
C LYS A 67 34.00 -39.64 3.67
N ALA A 68 33.67 -40.82 4.22
CA ALA A 68 34.26 -42.08 3.79
C ALA A 68 33.89 -42.43 2.34
N ILE A 69 32.66 -42.14 1.92
CA ILE A 69 32.20 -42.33 0.54
C ILE A 69 32.93 -41.37 -0.42
N ASP A 70 33.03 -40.09 -0.07
CA ASP A 70 33.73 -39.08 -0.88
C ASP A 70 35.24 -39.38 -1.03
N ASP A 71 35.89 -39.80 0.06
CA ASP A 71 37.29 -40.20 0.05
C ASP A 71 37.49 -41.43 -0.84
N ALA A 72 36.58 -42.42 -0.78
CA ALA A 72 36.60 -43.61 -1.63
C ALA A 72 36.41 -43.25 -3.12
N ALA A 73 35.42 -42.41 -3.42
CA ALA A 73 35.15 -41.94 -4.78
C ALA A 73 36.32 -41.12 -5.35
N THR A 74 36.97 -40.31 -4.50
CA THR A 74 38.16 -39.55 -4.88
C THR A 74 39.33 -40.48 -5.19
N SER A 75 39.58 -41.49 -4.35
CA SER A 75 40.62 -42.48 -4.60
C SER A 75 40.38 -43.23 -5.92
N LEU A 76 39.14 -43.67 -6.16
CA LEU A 76 38.71 -44.31 -7.40
C LEU A 76 38.95 -43.45 -8.65
N ASN A 77 38.53 -42.18 -8.61
CA ASN A 77 38.64 -41.29 -9.76
C ASN A 77 40.09 -41.04 -10.19
N ARG A 78 41.04 -41.19 -9.28
CA ARG A 78 42.47 -41.04 -9.53
C ARG A 78 43.10 -42.26 -10.19
N ILE A 79 42.49 -43.44 -10.11
CA ILE A 79 43.04 -44.66 -10.71
C ILE A 79 43.17 -44.47 -12.22
N THR A 80 44.36 -44.75 -12.73
CA THR A 80 44.69 -44.79 -14.16
C THR A 80 45.34 -46.12 -14.48
N THR A 81 45.10 -46.63 -15.67
CA THR A 81 45.64 -47.92 -16.15
C THR A 81 46.59 -47.67 -17.32
N THR A 82 47.68 -48.43 -17.40
CA THR A 82 48.57 -48.47 -18.56
C THR A 82 48.94 -49.91 -18.85
N GLU A 83 48.55 -50.39 -20.03
CA GLU A 83 48.72 -51.78 -20.44
C GLU A 83 50.02 -51.99 -21.24
N ASP A 84 50.77 -53.05 -20.93
CA ASP A 84 51.80 -53.61 -21.80
C ASP A 84 51.45 -55.09 -22.07
N THR A 85 50.80 -55.33 -23.20
CA THR A 85 50.36 -56.66 -23.62
C THR A 85 51.51 -57.59 -23.97
N THR A 86 52.71 -57.04 -24.25
CA THR A 86 53.90 -57.83 -24.58
C THR A 86 54.53 -58.37 -23.29
N ALA A 87 54.71 -57.51 -22.30
CA ALA A 87 55.16 -57.89 -20.97
C ALA A 87 54.10 -58.73 -20.24
N GLY A 88 52.82 -58.45 -20.47
CA GLY A 88 51.70 -59.04 -19.76
C GLY A 88 51.40 -58.29 -18.47
N THR A 89 51.51 -56.96 -18.48
CA THR A 89 51.41 -56.14 -17.27
C THR A 89 50.39 -55.02 -17.41
N VAL A 90 49.70 -54.68 -16.31
CA VAL A 90 48.87 -53.48 -16.19
C VAL A 90 49.42 -52.66 -15.04
N GLN A 91 49.89 -51.44 -15.34
CA GLN A 91 50.37 -50.51 -14.32
C GLN A 91 49.22 -49.62 -13.86
N LEU A 92 48.97 -49.59 -12.55
CA LEU A 92 48.06 -48.64 -11.92
C LEU A 92 48.78 -47.34 -11.56
N GLY A 93 48.14 -46.20 -11.77
CA GLY A 93 48.67 -44.88 -11.45
C GLY A 93 47.64 -43.98 -10.75
N GLY A 94 48.11 -42.85 -10.23
CA GLY A 94 47.28 -41.79 -9.61
C GLY A 94 47.00 -41.95 -8.11
N VAL A 95 47.20 -43.15 -7.56
CA VAL A 95 47.22 -43.45 -6.12
C VAL A 95 48.66 -43.70 -5.67
N THR A 96 49.01 -43.29 -4.45
CA THR A 96 50.40 -43.31 -3.94
C THR A 96 50.98 -44.70 -3.71
N SER A 97 50.14 -45.65 -3.30
CA SER A 97 50.53 -47.06 -3.12
C SER A 97 49.29 -47.94 -3.02
N TYR A 98 49.41 -49.18 -3.48
CA TYR A 98 48.37 -50.20 -3.37
C TYR A 98 48.83 -51.31 -2.42
N THR A 99 47.89 -52.02 -1.81
CA THR A 99 48.20 -53.27 -1.10
C THR A 99 48.57 -54.34 -2.12
N ALA A 100 49.67 -55.06 -1.91
CA ALA A 100 50.08 -56.13 -2.81
C ALA A 100 49.04 -57.27 -2.79
N ILE A 101 48.65 -57.77 -3.97
CA ILE A 101 47.80 -58.95 -4.10
C ILE A 101 48.73 -60.15 -4.25
N ALA A 102 48.60 -61.13 -3.35
CA ALA A 102 49.40 -62.34 -3.42
C ALA A 102 49.15 -63.11 -4.72
N SER A 103 50.22 -63.64 -5.32
CA SER A 103 50.16 -64.45 -6.53
C SER A 103 49.08 -65.54 -6.45
N THR A 104 48.02 -65.38 -7.23
CA THR A 104 46.87 -66.29 -7.28
C THR A 104 46.79 -66.94 -8.65
N THR A 105 46.67 -68.27 -8.69
CA THR A 105 46.54 -69.04 -9.94
C THR A 105 45.19 -69.72 -10.01
N ALA A 106 44.42 -69.43 -11.06
CA ALA A 106 43.15 -70.07 -11.34
C ALA A 106 43.04 -70.33 -12.85
N ASN A 107 42.57 -71.53 -13.23
CA ASN A 107 42.28 -71.89 -14.62
C ASN A 107 43.40 -71.55 -15.62
N GLY A 108 44.66 -71.78 -15.23
CA GLY A 108 45.82 -71.56 -16.10
C GLY A 108 46.27 -70.09 -16.22
N VAL A 109 45.63 -69.18 -15.48
CA VAL A 109 46.00 -67.76 -15.36
C VAL A 109 46.57 -67.51 -13.97
N THR A 110 47.75 -66.89 -13.92
CA THR A 110 48.37 -66.43 -12.67
C THR A 110 48.43 -64.90 -12.67
N LEU A 111 47.89 -64.29 -11.62
CA LEU A 111 47.97 -62.86 -11.36
C LEU A 111 48.78 -62.57 -10.11
N ASP A 112 49.59 -61.52 -10.14
CA ASP A 112 50.30 -60.96 -8.99
C ASP A 112 50.22 -59.43 -9.06
N MET A 113 50.19 -58.75 -7.91
CA MET A 113 50.25 -57.28 -7.87
C MET A 113 51.23 -56.80 -6.81
N THR A 114 52.16 -55.94 -7.22
CA THR A 114 53.12 -55.32 -6.30
C THR A 114 52.50 -54.13 -5.55
N THR A 115 53.14 -53.69 -4.47
CA THR A 115 52.74 -52.49 -3.70
C THR A 115 52.70 -51.21 -4.55
N GLY A 116 53.44 -51.18 -5.66
CA GLY A 116 53.45 -50.08 -6.63
C GLY A 116 52.30 -50.12 -7.65
N GLY A 117 51.36 -51.06 -7.53
CA GLY A 117 50.23 -51.20 -8.46
C GLY A 117 50.59 -51.82 -9.81
N LEU A 118 51.75 -52.49 -9.92
CA LEU A 118 52.08 -53.27 -11.12
C LEU A 118 51.40 -54.64 -11.02
N ILE A 119 50.38 -54.86 -11.84
CA ILE A 119 49.71 -56.15 -12.02
C ILE A 119 50.46 -56.93 -13.09
N THR A 120 50.86 -58.17 -12.80
CA THR A 120 51.51 -59.08 -13.74
C THR A 120 50.59 -60.26 -14.04
N VAL A 121 50.42 -60.54 -15.33
CA VAL A 121 49.59 -61.62 -15.87
C VAL A 121 50.48 -62.65 -16.53
N SER A 122 50.30 -63.92 -16.18
CA SER A 122 51.00 -65.01 -16.86
C SER A 122 50.09 -66.22 -17.10
N GLY A 123 50.47 -67.06 -18.05
CA GLY A 123 49.71 -68.23 -18.47
C GLY A 123 48.73 -67.98 -19.61
N THR A 124 47.80 -68.91 -19.81
CA THR A 124 46.75 -68.88 -20.83
C THR A 124 45.52 -69.56 -20.21
N ALA A 125 44.37 -68.93 -20.36
CA ALA A 125 43.13 -69.46 -19.78
C ALA A 125 42.81 -70.85 -20.35
N ASN A 126 42.60 -71.83 -19.48
CA ASN A 126 42.26 -73.21 -19.85
C ASN A 126 40.76 -73.52 -19.76
N SER A 127 39.96 -72.56 -19.28
CA SER A 127 38.51 -72.63 -19.15
C SER A 127 37.93 -71.22 -19.01
N ASN A 128 36.62 -71.07 -19.19
CA ASN A 128 35.94 -69.80 -18.90
C ASN A 128 35.90 -69.56 -17.39
N GLY A 129 36.01 -68.30 -16.97
CA GLY A 129 35.86 -67.94 -15.57
C GLY A 129 35.84 -66.44 -15.33
N THR A 130 35.85 -66.09 -14.05
CA THR A 130 35.96 -64.71 -13.58
C THR A 130 37.07 -64.63 -12.53
N LEU A 131 37.95 -63.64 -12.64
CA LEU A 131 38.88 -63.27 -11.57
C LEU A 131 38.30 -62.07 -10.82
N SER A 132 38.40 -62.08 -9.49
CA SER A 132 38.16 -60.88 -8.68
C SER A 132 39.51 -60.26 -8.31
N LEU A 133 39.64 -58.94 -8.49
CA LEU A 133 40.80 -58.18 -8.05
C LEU A 133 40.35 -57.11 -7.05
N ASP A 134 40.93 -57.15 -5.86
CA ASP A 134 40.69 -56.16 -4.83
C ASP A 134 41.80 -55.10 -4.88
N LEU A 135 41.51 -53.95 -5.48
CA LEU A 135 42.45 -52.83 -5.56
C LEU A 135 42.32 -51.97 -4.31
N ILE A 136 43.18 -52.22 -3.32
CA ILE A 136 43.14 -51.54 -2.02
C ILE A 136 44.23 -50.45 -1.96
N ASP A 137 43.84 -49.20 -1.69
CA ASP A 137 44.78 -48.09 -1.50
C ASP A 137 45.40 -48.05 -0.08
N SER A 138 46.32 -47.11 0.17
CA SER A 138 46.96 -46.93 1.48
C SER A 138 46.02 -46.48 2.61
N ASN A 139 44.84 -45.97 2.27
CA ASN A 139 43.84 -45.51 3.21
C ASN A 139 42.78 -46.60 3.50
N GLY A 140 42.89 -47.77 2.86
CA GLY A 140 41.96 -48.89 3.00
C GLY A 140 40.73 -48.80 2.10
N GLN A 141 40.72 -47.89 1.11
CA GLN A 141 39.65 -47.82 0.11
C GLN A 141 39.87 -48.89 -0.93
N GLU A 142 38.83 -49.67 -1.22
CA GLU A 142 38.92 -50.85 -2.07
C GLU A 142 37.98 -50.75 -3.25
N LEU A 143 38.51 -51.01 -4.45
CA LEU A 143 37.71 -51.30 -5.65
C LEU A 143 37.83 -52.78 -5.98
N GLU A 144 36.76 -53.52 -5.79
CA GLU A 144 36.63 -54.91 -6.24
C GLU A 144 36.23 -54.93 -7.72
N VAL A 145 37.06 -55.56 -8.55
CA VAL A 145 36.92 -55.62 -10.01
C VAL A 145 36.71 -57.06 -10.46
N ALA A 146 35.62 -57.31 -11.19
CA ALA A 146 35.34 -58.61 -11.79
C ALA A 146 35.85 -58.66 -13.24
N VAL A 147 36.79 -59.56 -13.53
CA VAL A 147 37.37 -59.76 -14.86
C VAL A 147 36.91 -61.07 -15.45
N ALA A 148 35.99 -61.01 -16.42
CA ALA A 148 35.56 -62.18 -17.17
C ALA A 148 36.59 -62.57 -18.24
N TYR A 149 36.94 -63.85 -18.32
CA TYR A 149 37.80 -64.41 -19.34
C TYR A 149 37.22 -65.72 -19.89
N VAL A 150 37.62 -66.05 -21.11
CA VAL A 150 37.18 -67.23 -21.84
C VAL A 150 38.35 -68.16 -22.10
N ASN A 151 38.03 -69.44 -22.34
CA ASN A 151 39.00 -70.44 -22.69
C ASN A 151 39.88 -69.97 -23.87
N ASN A 152 41.19 -70.18 -23.75
CA ASN A 152 42.24 -69.76 -24.69
C ASN A 152 42.52 -68.26 -24.79
N ASP A 153 42.00 -67.41 -23.89
CA ASP A 153 42.51 -66.05 -23.79
C ASP A 153 44.02 -66.09 -23.51
N THR A 154 44.79 -65.52 -24.43
CA THR A 154 46.24 -65.39 -24.33
C THR A 154 46.63 -64.36 -23.26
N LYS A 155 47.88 -64.41 -22.79
CA LYS A 155 48.45 -63.40 -21.89
C LYS A 155 48.12 -61.97 -22.33
N ALA A 156 48.31 -61.64 -23.60
CA ALA A 156 48.02 -60.32 -24.16
C ALA A 156 46.54 -59.94 -24.06
N GLN A 157 45.63 -60.88 -24.38
CA GLN A 157 44.18 -60.64 -24.29
C GLN A 157 43.72 -60.48 -22.83
N LEU A 158 44.29 -61.25 -21.91
CA LEU A 158 44.02 -61.13 -20.48
C LEU A 158 44.48 -59.78 -19.93
N THR A 159 45.67 -59.31 -20.31
CA THR A 159 46.17 -57.97 -19.94
C THR A 159 45.19 -56.88 -20.38
N THR A 160 44.68 -56.93 -21.61
CA THR A 160 43.70 -55.97 -22.09
C THR A 160 42.32 -56.12 -21.45
N LYS A 161 41.89 -57.34 -21.11
CA LYS A 161 40.63 -57.53 -20.38
C LYS A 161 40.70 -56.97 -18.96
N ILE A 162 41.86 -57.09 -18.31
CA ILE A 162 42.06 -56.55 -16.95
C ILE A 162 42.04 -55.03 -16.97
N GLY A 163 42.79 -54.36 -17.85
CA GLY A 163 42.78 -52.89 -17.92
C GLY A 163 41.38 -52.35 -18.25
N ASN A 164 40.71 -52.92 -19.26
CA ASN A 164 39.32 -52.56 -19.59
C ASN A 164 38.34 -52.79 -18.44
N ALA A 165 38.47 -53.90 -17.70
CA ALA A 165 37.59 -54.18 -16.56
C ALA A 165 37.80 -53.20 -15.41
N ILE A 166 39.05 -52.78 -15.17
CA ILE A 166 39.36 -51.76 -14.15
C ILE A 166 38.76 -50.41 -14.57
N ASP A 167 38.92 -50.01 -15.83
CA ASP A 167 38.32 -48.77 -16.34
C ASP A 167 36.79 -48.83 -16.33
N ALA A 168 36.20 -49.97 -16.66
CA ALA A 168 34.75 -50.20 -16.60
C ALA A 168 34.23 -50.15 -15.16
N ALA A 169 34.90 -50.84 -14.22
CA ALA A 169 34.56 -50.81 -12.79
C ALA A 169 34.68 -49.39 -12.23
N LYS A 170 35.72 -48.65 -12.63
CA LYS A 170 35.88 -47.23 -12.30
C LYS A 170 34.67 -46.43 -12.76
N VAL A 171 34.35 -46.47 -14.06
CA VAL A 171 33.23 -45.71 -14.62
C VAL A 171 31.90 -46.10 -13.99
N ALA A 172 31.65 -47.40 -13.82
CA ALA A 172 30.42 -47.95 -13.27
C ALA A 172 30.14 -47.45 -11.84
N VAL A 173 31.19 -47.40 -11.01
CA VAL A 173 31.08 -46.90 -9.65
C VAL A 173 31.07 -45.36 -9.62
N THR A 174 31.85 -44.68 -10.48
CA THR A 174 31.88 -43.20 -10.56
C THR A 174 30.50 -42.59 -10.89
N VAL A 175 29.68 -43.26 -11.72
CA VAL A 175 28.32 -42.78 -12.05
C VAL A 175 27.38 -42.83 -10.83
N GLY A 176 27.61 -43.74 -9.88
CA GLY A 176 26.88 -43.82 -8.61
C GLY A 176 27.46 -42.98 -7.47
N THR A 177 28.67 -42.46 -7.62
CA THR A 177 29.38 -41.66 -6.60
C THR A 177 29.74 -40.26 -7.09
N THR A 178 29.01 -39.71 -8.08
CA THR A 178 29.17 -38.30 -8.47
C THR A 178 29.02 -37.49 -7.19
N ALA A 179 30.13 -36.84 -6.79
CA ALA A 179 30.38 -36.22 -5.49
C ALA A 179 29.08 -35.95 -4.75
N THR A 180 28.88 -36.63 -3.62
CA THR A 180 27.70 -36.50 -2.76
C THR A 180 27.37 -35.02 -2.74
N THR A 181 26.36 -34.60 -3.52
CA THR A 181 25.98 -33.20 -3.51
C THR A 181 25.56 -33.01 -2.08
N LYS A 182 26.32 -32.17 -1.37
CA LYS A 182 26.12 -31.82 0.03
C LYS A 182 24.75 -31.16 0.18
N GLY A 183 23.71 -31.94 0.07
CA GLY A 183 22.34 -31.57 0.27
C GLY A 183 22.01 -31.88 1.71
N ILE A 184 22.62 -31.10 2.61
CA ILE A 184 22.06 -30.52 3.84
C ILE A 184 23.15 -29.57 4.32
N LEU A 185 23.16 -28.38 3.73
CA LEU A 185 23.66 -27.21 4.41
C LEU A 185 22.61 -26.88 5.49
N PRO A 186 22.99 -26.90 6.79
CA PRO A 186 22.07 -27.19 7.88
C PRO A 186 20.90 -26.24 7.88
N ASP A 187 19.68 -26.79 7.93
CA ASP A 187 18.48 -26.03 8.25
C ASP A 187 18.70 -25.29 9.58
N ALA A 188 18.18 -24.07 9.68
CA ALA A 188 18.20 -23.34 10.93
C ALA A 188 16.78 -23.04 11.35
N SER A 189 16.52 -23.28 12.63
CA SER A 189 15.22 -23.01 13.22
C SER A 189 15.27 -21.80 14.14
N ILE A 190 14.23 -20.98 14.07
CA ILE A 190 13.95 -19.93 15.05
C ILE A 190 12.57 -20.19 15.65
N THR A 191 12.38 -19.79 16.89
CA THR A 191 11.06 -19.86 17.54
C THR A 191 10.49 -18.45 17.64
N ILE A 192 9.32 -18.24 17.05
CA ILE A 192 8.58 -16.99 17.09
C ILE A 192 7.24 -17.28 17.73
N GLU A 193 6.92 -16.60 18.83
CA GLU A 193 5.64 -16.78 19.55
C GLU A 193 5.33 -18.25 19.91
N GLY A 194 6.37 -19.02 20.23
CA GLY A 194 6.26 -20.45 20.56
C GLY A 194 6.11 -21.38 19.35
N ILE A 195 6.12 -20.86 18.12
CA ILE A 195 6.09 -21.62 16.88
C ILE A 195 7.51 -21.72 16.31
N THR A 196 7.98 -22.95 16.11
CA THR A 196 9.26 -23.20 15.45
C THR A 196 9.11 -23.05 13.94
N VAL A 197 9.90 -22.13 13.37
CA VAL A 197 10.07 -21.92 11.94
C VAL A 197 11.42 -22.48 11.55
N THR A 198 11.46 -23.30 10.50
CA THR A 198 12.71 -23.86 9.99
C THR A 198 12.96 -23.29 8.60
N ALA A 199 14.04 -22.54 8.44
CA ALA A 199 14.53 -22.12 7.12
C ALA A 199 15.33 -23.27 6.52
N THR A 200 14.75 -23.89 5.50
CA THR A 200 15.35 -25.04 4.82
C THR A 200 16.50 -24.61 3.92
N ASN A 201 17.53 -25.45 3.80
CA ASN A 201 18.72 -25.20 2.96
C ASN A 201 19.42 -23.86 3.27
N ILE A 202 19.30 -23.32 4.48
CA ILE A 202 19.82 -21.99 4.80
C ILE A 202 21.34 -21.89 4.64
N GLY A 203 22.09 -22.97 4.75
CA GLY A 203 23.52 -22.88 4.48
C GLY A 203 23.85 -22.65 2.99
N ASP A 204 22.94 -22.85 2.04
CA ASP A 204 23.11 -22.46 0.62
C ASP A 204 23.23 -20.93 0.48
N ALA A 205 22.62 -20.18 1.41
CA ALA A 205 22.69 -18.72 1.47
C ALA A 205 24.12 -18.18 1.65
N LYS A 206 25.10 -19.03 2.01
CA LYS A 206 26.54 -18.70 2.08
C LYS A 206 27.18 -18.41 0.73
N PHE A 207 26.61 -18.96 -0.34
CA PHE A 207 27.22 -18.97 -1.66
C PHE A 207 26.55 -18.00 -2.62
N LYS A 208 27.27 -17.59 -3.67
CA LYS A 208 26.76 -16.71 -4.71
C LYS A 208 25.89 -17.49 -5.69
N PHE A 209 24.93 -16.81 -6.28
CA PHE A 209 24.21 -17.27 -7.46
C PHE A 209 24.83 -16.69 -8.73
N ASP A 210 24.84 -17.46 -9.82
CA ASP A 210 25.21 -16.96 -11.14
C ASP A 210 24.07 -16.11 -11.75
N ALA A 211 24.31 -15.52 -12.92
CA ALA A 211 23.32 -14.70 -13.62
C ALA A 211 22.06 -15.48 -14.05
N ASN A 212 22.11 -16.81 -14.03
CA ASN A 212 21.01 -17.71 -14.35
C ASN A 212 20.28 -18.21 -13.09
N GLY A 213 20.69 -17.75 -11.90
CA GLY A 213 20.10 -18.13 -10.62
C GLY A 213 20.58 -19.48 -10.07
N ASN A 214 21.66 -20.06 -10.62
CA ASN A 214 22.22 -21.30 -10.09
C ASN A 214 23.22 -21.03 -8.97
N LEU A 215 23.23 -21.88 -7.93
CA LEU A 215 24.20 -21.81 -6.86
C LEU A 215 25.62 -22.05 -7.42
N THR A 216 26.56 -21.20 -7.04
CA THR A 216 27.97 -21.34 -7.41
C THR A 216 28.79 -21.88 -6.25
N SER A 217 29.99 -22.38 -6.53
CA SER A 217 30.95 -22.79 -5.49
C SER A 217 31.65 -21.62 -4.79
N GLN A 218 31.38 -20.37 -5.19
CA GLN A 218 31.99 -19.18 -4.58
C GLN A 218 31.15 -18.67 -3.40
N GLN A 219 31.79 -18.42 -2.27
CA GLN A 219 31.14 -17.75 -1.14
C GLN A 219 30.82 -16.29 -1.47
N ALA A 220 29.67 -15.80 -0.99
CA ALA A 220 29.33 -14.39 -1.04
C ALA A 220 30.16 -13.61 0.00
N ASP A 221 30.26 -12.28 -0.13
CA ASP A 221 30.86 -11.47 0.95
C ASP A 221 29.95 -11.45 2.19
N ALA A 222 30.48 -11.05 3.35
CA ALA A 222 29.76 -11.14 4.63
C ALA A 222 28.43 -10.39 4.64
N ALA A 223 28.35 -9.21 4.01
CA ALA A 223 27.12 -8.43 3.92
C ALA A 223 26.06 -9.14 3.05
N THR A 224 26.47 -9.70 1.92
CA THR A 224 25.59 -10.47 1.03
C THR A 224 25.14 -11.77 1.69
N GLN A 225 26.03 -12.47 2.42
CA GLN A 225 25.66 -13.66 3.19
C GLN A 225 24.57 -13.33 4.22
N ASN A 226 24.76 -12.26 5.00
CA ASN A 226 23.80 -11.79 5.99
C ASN A 226 22.41 -11.53 5.38
N ASN A 227 22.36 -10.81 4.26
CA ASN A 227 21.11 -10.56 3.54
C ASN A 227 20.47 -11.84 3.00
N ASN A 228 21.28 -12.77 2.47
CA ASN A 228 20.77 -14.06 1.97
C ASN A 228 20.16 -14.90 3.11
N TYR A 229 20.78 -14.93 4.29
CA TYR A 229 20.20 -15.60 5.47
C TYR A 229 18.90 -14.96 5.92
N ALA A 230 18.88 -13.62 6.00
CA ALA A 230 17.68 -12.88 6.35
C ALA A 230 16.54 -13.18 5.37
N SER A 231 16.84 -13.26 4.07
CA SER A 231 15.86 -13.57 3.04
C SER A 231 15.28 -14.97 3.18
N GLN A 232 16.11 -15.98 3.49
CA GLN A 232 15.63 -17.36 3.68
C GLN A 232 14.75 -17.49 4.93
N PHE A 233 15.13 -16.86 6.03
CA PHE A 233 14.28 -16.84 7.22
C PHE A 233 12.99 -16.05 7.01
N ALA A 234 13.03 -14.90 6.33
CA ALA A 234 11.82 -14.14 6.02
C ALA A 234 10.84 -14.95 5.17
N LEU A 235 11.34 -15.69 4.18
CA LEU A 235 10.54 -16.62 3.38
C LEU A 235 9.92 -17.71 4.26
N ALA A 236 10.74 -18.39 5.08
CA ALA A 236 10.26 -19.45 5.97
C ALA A 236 9.20 -18.97 6.98
N ILE A 237 9.34 -17.72 7.47
CA ILE A 237 8.34 -17.09 8.34
C ILE A 237 7.03 -16.85 7.57
N ASN A 238 7.10 -16.29 6.37
CA ASN A 238 5.94 -15.97 5.54
C ASN A 238 5.20 -17.22 5.03
N GLU A 239 5.91 -18.32 4.82
CA GLU A 239 5.34 -19.61 4.38
C GLU A 239 4.80 -20.45 5.55
N ASN A 240 5.16 -20.14 6.80
CA ASN A 240 4.69 -20.87 7.96
C ASN A 240 3.20 -20.61 8.22
N ALA A 241 2.35 -21.61 7.98
CA ALA A 241 0.89 -21.50 8.09
C ALA A 241 0.41 -21.06 9.49
N ALA A 242 1.10 -21.45 10.57
CA ALA A 242 0.72 -21.09 11.93
C ALA A 242 1.04 -19.61 12.22
N LEU A 243 2.18 -19.11 11.76
CA LEU A 243 2.53 -17.68 11.85
C LEU A 243 1.66 -16.82 10.92
N ALA A 244 1.36 -17.30 9.73
CA ALA A 244 0.43 -16.64 8.81
C ALA A 244 -0.98 -16.53 9.42
N ALA A 245 -1.41 -17.54 10.19
CA ALA A 245 -2.69 -17.49 10.91
C ALA A 245 -2.71 -16.44 12.04
N LEU A 246 -1.56 -16.16 12.65
CA LEU A 246 -1.32 -15.07 13.61
C LEU A 246 -1.12 -13.70 12.95
N GLY A 247 -1.04 -13.67 11.63
CA GLY A 247 -0.91 -12.46 10.82
C GLY A 247 0.49 -11.87 10.76
N LEU A 248 1.52 -12.69 10.98
CA LEU A 248 2.90 -12.27 10.85
C LEU A 248 3.33 -12.22 9.38
N SER A 249 4.10 -11.19 9.03
CA SER A 249 4.84 -11.09 7.77
C SER A 249 6.25 -10.58 8.05
N ALA A 250 7.23 -11.16 7.36
CA ALA A 250 8.64 -10.84 7.51
C ALA A 250 9.21 -10.25 6.21
N VAL A 251 10.02 -9.19 6.34
CA VAL A 251 10.77 -8.59 5.23
C VAL A 251 12.25 -8.54 5.61
N PRO A 252 13.16 -9.08 4.78
CA PRO A 252 14.60 -9.03 5.06
C PRO A 252 15.18 -7.64 4.78
N SER A 253 16.19 -7.24 5.54
CA SER A 253 16.99 -6.05 5.22
C SER A 253 17.89 -6.31 4.01
N VAL A 254 18.23 -5.24 3.28
CA VAL A 254 19.11 -5.27 2.10
C VAL A 254 20.42 -4.50 2.31
N ASP A 255 20.62 -3.92 3.50
CA ASP A 255 21.78 -3.10 3.85
C ASP A 255 23.02 -3.89 4.28
N GLY A 256 22.92 -5.22 4.34
CA GLY A 256 24.01 -6.11 4.77
C GLY A 256 23.97 -6.46 6.26
N SER A 257 22.98 -5.95 7.01
CA SER A 257 22.87 -6.21 8.45
C SER A 257 22.43 -7.64 8.76
N GLY A 258 21.66 -8.27 7.87
CA GLY A 258 21.02 -9.56 8.11
C GLY A 258 19.78 -9.47 9.02
N ASP A 259 19.27 -8.26 9.26
CA ASP A 259 18.06 -8.07 10.05
C ASP A 259 16.81 -8.52 9.30
N ILE A 260 15.81 -8.96 10.06
CA ILE A 260 14.49 -9.35 9.57
C ILE A 260 13.46 -8.49 10.29
N ASN A 261 12.69 -7.72 9.52
CA ASN A 261 11.58 -6.95 10.05
C ASN A 261 10.33 -7.81 10.05
N VAL A 262 9.88 -8.24 11.24
CA VAL A 262 8.65 -8.99 11.42
C VAL A 262 7.54 -8.05 11.87
N SER A 263 6.48 -7.96 11.06
CA SER A 263 5.29 -7.15 11.33
C SER A 263 4.08 -8.05 11.50
N ARG A 264 3.16 -7.70 12.40
CA ARG A 264 1.94 -8.48 12.68
C ARG A 264 0.71 -8.00 11.92
N LEU A 265 0.90 -7.24 10.84
CA LEU A 265 -0.18 -6.84 9.95
C LEU A 265 -0.16 -7.74 8.71
N SER A 266 -1.07 -8.71 8.65
CA SER A 266 -1.29 -9.50 7.43
C SER A 266 -2.59 -9.10 6.74
N VAL A 267 -2.52 -9.05 5.41
CA VAL A 267 -3.66 -8.90 4.52
C VAL A 267 -3.76 -10.19 3.72
N SER A 268 -4.78 -11.00 3.98
CA SER A 268 -4.98 -12.26 3.25
C SER A 268 -6.24 -12.20 2.39
N LEU A 269 -6.10 -12.57 1.12
CA LEU A 269 -7.20 -12.86 0.19
C LEU A 269 -7.35 -14.38 0.12
N THR A 270 -8.45 -14.92 0.61
CA THR A 270 -8.72 -16.36 0.52
C THR A 270 -9.65 -16.61 -0.68
N PRO A 271 -9.16 -17.15 -1.81
CA PRO A 271 -10.04 -17.52 -2.92
C PRO A 271 -10.63 -18.90 -2.63
N ALA A 272 -11.75 -18.92 -1.92
CA ALA A 272 -12.58 -20.11 -1.79
C ALA A 272 -14.04 -19.69 -1.81
N SER A 273 -14.66 -19.80 -2.99
CA SER A 273 -16.11 -19.64 -3.28
C SER A 273 -16.83 -18.47 -2.59
N LEU A 274 -17.31 -17.53 -3.41
CA LEU A 274 -18.04 -16.32 -3.04
C LEU A 274 -18.88 -16.41 -1.73
N PRO A 275 -18.78 -15.38 -0.84
CA PRO A 275 -18.10 -14.10 -1.08
C PRO A 275 -16.64 -14.11 -0.58
N THR A 276 -15.75 -13.52 -1.40
CA THR A 276 -14.34 -13.26 -1.08
C THR A 276 -14.23 -12.13 -0.06
N ALA A 277 -13.99 -12.45 1.21
CA ALA A 277 -13.74 -11.45 2.25
C ALA A 277 -12.24 -11.13 2.34
N ILE A 278 -11.90 -9.84 2.37
CA ILE A 278 -10.55 -9.38 2.74
C ILE A 278 -10.46 -9.50 4.27
N GLN A 279 -9.55 -10.34 4.76
CA GLN A 279 -9.29 -10.46 6.20
C GLN A 279 -8.05 -9.64 6.58
N LEU A 280 -8.24 -8.71 7.51
CA LEU A 280 -7.17 -7.94 8.16
C LEU A 280 -6.98 -8.46 9.58
N LYS A 281 -5.77 -8.93 9.91
CA LYS A 281 -5.41 -9.36 11.27
C LYS A 281 -4.27 -8.50 11.77
N ALA A 282 -4.38 -8.04 13.03
CA ALA A 282 -3.33 -7.33 13.73
C ALA A 282 -3.28 -7.79 15.20
N ASP A 283 -2.11 -7.67 15.82
CA ASP A 283 -1.92 -7.97 17.23
C ASP A 283 -2.52 -6.91 18.15
N LEU A 284 -3.00 -7.33 19.32
CA LEU A 284 -3.51 -6.43 20.35
C LEU A 284 -2.43 -5.47 20.87
N ALA A 285 -1.15 -5.90 20.88
CA ALA A 285 -0.03 -5.03 21.27
C ALA A 285 0.36 -4.01 20.19
N SER A 286 -0.05 -4.21 18.93
CA SER A 286 0.19 -3.25 17.84
C SER A 286 -0.82 -2.09 17.82
N GLY A 287 -1.80 -2.11 18.74
CA GLY A 287 -2.91 -1.15 18.76
C GLY A 287 -4.06 -1.56 17.84
N PRO A 288 -5.19 -0.81 17.86
CA PRO A 288 -6.34 -1.13 17.04
C PRO A 288 -6.01 -0.97 15.54
N ILE A 289 -6.54 -1.87 14.70
CA ILE A 289 -6.56 -1.65 13.24
C ILE A 289 -7.39 -0.40 12.98
N LYS A 290 -6.72 0.70 12.64
CA LYS A 290 -7.38 1.94 12.25
C LYS A 290 -7.41 2.05 10.74
N VAL A 291 -8.58 1.91 10.15
CA VAL A 291 -8.82 2.37 8.77
C VAL A 291 -8.97 3.88 8.84
N THR A 292 -8.01 4.62 8.28
CA THR A 292 -8.16 6.07 8.13
C THR A 292 -9.20 6.34 7.06
N GLY A 293 -10.24 7.07 7.42
CA GLY A 293 -11.28 7.48 6.47
C GLY A 293 -10.67 8.31 5.34
N GLY A 294 -11.09 8.02 4.11
CA GLY A 294 -10.70 8.75 2.90
C GLY A 294 -11.37 8.16 1.67
N ALA A 295 -11.28 8.86 0.53
CA ALA A 295 -11.79 8.38 -0.75
C ALA A 295 -11.28 6.96 -1.11
N SER A 296 -10.02 6.67 -0.77
CA SER A 296 -9.39 5.36 -0.95
C SER A 296 -10.03 4.25 -0.10
N ALA A 297 -10.41 4.55 1.16
CA ALA A 297 -11.06 3.57 2.03
C ALA A 297 -12.49 3.26 1.56
N THR A 298 -13.22 4.28 1.09
CA THR A 298 -14.54 4.13 0.48
C THR A 298 -14.48 3.31 -0.81
N ALA A 299 -13.49 3.56 -1.68
CA ALA A 299 -13.29 2.81 -2.92
C ALA A 299 -13.00 1.31 -2.68
N LEU A 300 -12.37 0.99 -1.54
CA LEU A 300 -12.11 -0.38 -1.10
C LEU A 300 -13.31 -1.03 -0.37
N GLY A 301 -14.46 -0.35 -0.28
CA GLY A 301 -15.70 -0.88 0.28
C GLY A 301 -15.78 -0.83 1.81
N PHE A 302 -14.84 -0.16 2.49
CA PHE A 302 -14.95 0.05 3.93
C PHE A 302 -16.04 1.09 4.23
N LYS A 303 -16.98 0.71 5.11
CA LYS A 303 -17.93 1.66 5.70
C LYS A 303 -17.18 2.50 6.74
N VAL A 304 -16.57 3.59 6.27
CA VAL A 304 -16.00 4.62 7.13
C VAL A 304 -17.08 5.65 7.47
N ALA A 305 -17.03 6.20 8.70
CA ALA A 305 -17.85 7.35 9.04
C ALA A 305 -17.53 8.49 8.08
N GLU A 306 -18.55 9.19 7.59
CA GLU A 306 -18.38 10.27 6.61
C GLU A 306 -17.69 11.50 7.22
N SER A 307 -17.84 11.68 8.54
CA SER A 307 -17.26 12.77 9.31
C SER A 307 -16.86 12.33 10.72
N ASP A 308 -15.78 12.92 11.24
CA ASP A 308 -15.43 12.87 12.67
C ASP A 308 -15.91 14.15 13.36
N LEU A 309 -16.50 14.02 14.55
CA LEU A 309 -17.09 15.13 15.32
C LEU A 309 -16.52 15.08 16.74
N LEU A 310 -15.69 16.06 17.08
CA LEU A 310 -15.04 16.17 18.38
C LEU A 310 -15.46 17.47 19.07
N VAL A 311 -16.09 17.33 20.24
CA VAL A 311 -16.42 18.44 21.14
C VAL A 311 -15.30 18.57 22.18
N THR A 312 -14.69 19.75 22.25
CA THR A 312 -13.63 20.10 23.21
C THR A 312 -14.06 21.31 24.04
N GLU A 313 -13.30 21.66 25.08
CA GLU A 313 -13.52 22.92 25.82
C GLU A 313 -13.40 24.16 24.92
N ASP A 314 -12.59 24.09 23.85
CA ASP A 314 -12.38 25.16 22.89
C ASP A 314 -13.44 25.22 21.76
N GLY A 315 -14.31 24.20 21.65
CA GLY A 315 -15.40 24.17 20.68
C GLY A 315 -15.65 22.84 19.98
N LEU A 316 -16.50 22.87 18.94
CA LEU A 316 -16.80 21.74 18.06
C LEU A 316 -15.85 21.73 16.87
N THR A 317 -15.14 20.63 16.68
CA THR A 317 -14.33 20.35 15.49
C THR A 317 -15.00 19.24 14.69
N ALA A 318 -15.12 19.46 13.39
CA ALA A 318 -15.74 18.52 12.46
C ALA A 318 -14.81 18.29 11.28
N THR A 319 -14.39 17.04 11.09
CA THR A 319 -13.40 16.66 10.08
C THR A 319 -14.07 15.77 9.04
N SER A 320 -14.06 16.18 7.78
CA SER A 320 -14.49 15.31 6.68
C SER A 320 -13.50 14.16 6.53
N LEU A 321 -14.03 12.94 6.46
CA LEU A 321 -13.24 11.73 6.24
C LEU A 321 -13.43 11.18 4.83
N ASN A 322 -14.22 11.80 3.97
CA ASN A 322 -14.49 11.33 2.60
C ASN A 322 -14.16 12.39 1.52
N GLY A 323 -13.64 13.55 1.92
CA GLY A 323 -13.34 14.66 1.03
C GLY A 323 -14.57 15.44 0.57
N LEU A 324 -15.77 15.06 1.00
CA LEU A 324 -16.99 15.85 0.81
C LEU A 324 -17.15 16.85 1.97
N PRO A 325 -17.73 18.03 1.74
CA PRO A 325 -18.02 18.97 2.82
C PRO A 325 -18.87 18.34 3.93
N VAL A 326 -18.52 18.58 5.21
CA VAL A 326 -19.37 18.20 6.35
C VAL A 326 -20.46 19.25 6.51
N ASP A 327 -21.73 18.85 6.37
CA ASP A 327 -22.87 19.73 6.63
C ASP A 327 -23.06 19.88 8.15
N LEU A 328 -22.81 21.09 8.67
CA LEU A 328 -22.87 21.42 10.09
C LEU A 328 -23.93 22.49 10.34
N SER A 329 -25.09 22.07 10.82
CA SER A 329 -26.12 22.99 11.31
C SER A 329 -26.07 23.08 12.84
N GLY A 330 -25.61 24.22 13.37
CA GLY A 330 -25.64 24.51 14.80
C GLY A 330 -26.38 25.82 15.08
N SER A 331 -27.39 25.79 15.94
CA SER A 331 -28.05 27.00 16.45
C SER A 331 -27.52 27.32 17.85
N GLY A 332 -26.67 28.35 17.95
CA GLY A 332 -26.25 28.92 19.23
C GLY A 332 -26.89 30.28 19.45
N THR A 333 -27.68 30.44 20.51
CA THR A 333 -28.15 31.76 20.96
C THR A 333 -27.09 32.39 21.85
N SER A 334 -26.02 32.93 21.25
CA SER A 334 -25.03 33.72 21.99
C SER A 334 -25.17 35.20 21.64
N LEU A 335 -25.14 36.06 22.66
CA LEU A 335 -25.06 37.52 22.52
C LEU A 335 -23.63 38.00 22.17
N ALA A 336 -22.65 37.09 22.17
CA ALA A 336 -21.24 37.38 21.88
C ALA A 336 -20.83 36.79 20.53
N GLU A 337 -20.10 37.59 19.76
CA GLU A 337 -19.57 37.37 18.40
C GLU A 337 -19.44 35.90 17.96
N THR A 338 -20.07 35.54 16.84
CA THR A 338 -19.84 34.26 16.17
C THR A 338 -18.55 34.36 15.32
N ARG A 339 -17.47 33.69 15.76
CA ARG A 339 -16.25 33.55 14.96
C ARG A 339 -16.20 32.15 14.34
N MET A 340 -16.01 32.09 13.03
CA MET A 340 -15.74 30.85 12.29
C MET A 340 -14.32 30.91 11.73
N GLN A 341 -13.50 29.90 12.01
CA GLN A 341 -12.14 29.77 11.47
C GLN A 341 -12.07 28.52 10.59
N LEU A 342 -11.61 28.69 9.35
CA LEU A 342 -11.40 27.63 8.38
C LEU A 342 -9.91 27.57 8.03
N THR A 343 -9.31 26.38 8.03
CA THR A 343 -7.90 26.15 7.71
C THR A 343 -7.77 25.03 6.68
N GLY A 344 -6.67 25.00 5.92
CA GLY A 344 -6.42 23.95 4.92
C GLY A 344 -7.45 23.93 3.78
N LEU A 345 -8.03 25.08 3.45
CA LEU A 345 -9.00 25.18 2.35
C LEU A 345 -8.33 24.91 1.00
N PRO A 346 -9.00 24.20 0.08
CA PRO A 346 -8.52 24.06 -1.29
C PRO A 346 -8.42 25.42 -1.99
N THR A 347 -7.62 25.50 -3.04
CA THR A 347 -7.42 26.73 -3.83
C THR A 347 -8.64 27.00 -4.75
N GLU A 348 -9.78 27.27 -4.15
CA GLU A 348 -11.07 27.49 -4.82
C GLU A 348 -11.83 28.67 -4.18
N GLU A 349 -12.98 29.04 -4.75
CA GLU A 349 -13.82 30.12 -4.25
C GLU A 349 -14.54 29.71 -2.95
N LEU A 350 -14.36 30.49 -1.88
CA LEU A 350 -15.15 30.36 -0.65
C LEU A 350 -16.37 31.28 -0.72
N ILE A 351 -17.56 30.72 -0.94
CA ILE A 351 -18.82 31.46 -0.90
C ILE A 351 -19.40 31.41 0.52
N VAL A 352 -19.61 32.58 1.12
CA VAL A 352 -20.28 32.71 2.42
C VAL A 352 -21.63 33.40 2.23
N VAL A 353 -22.72 32.66 2.49
CA VAL A 353 -24.08 33.20 2.44
C VAL A 353 -24.57 33.46 3.85
N VAL A 354 -24.96 34.69 4.14
CA VAL A 354 -25.58 35.04 5.41
C VAL A 354 -27.06 35.27 5.21
N ALA A 355 -27.84 34.29 5.65
CA ALA A 355 -29.30 34.31 5.60
C ALA A 355 -29.91 34.74 6.95
N GLY A 356 -31.16 35.23 6.90
CA GLY A 356 -31.92 35.72 8.06
C GLY A 356 -32.20 37.22 8.02
N GLY A 357 -33.17 37.69 8.78
CA GLY A 357 -33.56 39.11 8.84
C GLY A 357 -32.63 39.98 9.70
N GLY A 358 -32.60 41.28 9.42
CA GLY A 358 -31.89 42.30 10.20
C GLY A 358 -30.53 42.73 9.62
N SER A 359 -29.97 43.83 10.16
CA SER A 359 -28.63 44.33 9.78
C SER A 359 -27.56 43.41 10.35
N ARG A 360 -26.68 42.90 9.48
CA ARG A 360 -25.58 41.99 9.85
C ARG A 360 -24.27 42.53 9.32
N ARG A 361 -23.22 42.49 10.14
CA ARG A 361 -21.85 42.82 9.73
C ARG A 361 -21.03 41.53 9.71
N ILE A 362 -20.40 41.26 8.57
CA ILE A 362 -19.47 40.15 8.38
C ILE A 362 -18.09 40.78 8.24
N SER A 363 -17.11 40.24 8.96
CA SER A 363 -15.71 40.60 8.79
C SER A 363 -14.92 39.32 8.51
N SER A 364 -14.11 39.31 7.46
CA SER A 364 -13.24 38.19 7.11
C SER A 364 -11.77 38.60 7.20
N LYS A 365 -10.92 37.67 7.61
CA LYS A 365 -9.47 37.76 7.51
C LYS A 365 -8.98 36.44 6.93
N TYR A 366 -8.20 36.47 5.87
CA TYR A 366 -7.59 35.29 5.28
C TYR A 366 -6.06 35.41 5.31
N THR A 367 -5.37 34.27 5.25
CA THR A 367 -3.91 34.17 5.08
C THR A 367 -3.69 33.09 4.03
N ILE A 368 -2.93 33.40 2.98
CA ILE A 368 -2.53 32.42 1.95
C ILE A 368 -1.13 31.96 2.32
N ASP A 369 -0.93 30.64 2.36
CA ASP A 369 0.39 30.06 2.61
C ASP A 369 1.30 30.36 1.41
N SER A 370 2.48 30.92 1.67
CA SER A 370 3.33 31.56 0.66
C SER A 370 4.03 30.61 -0.32
N ASP A 371 3.84 29.30 -0.18
CA ASP A 371 4.57 28.26 -0.92
C ASP A 371 3.96 27.90 -2.29
N ILE A 372 2.81 28.48 -2.67
CA ILE A 372 2.32 28.43 -4.05
C ILE A 372 2.69 29.75 -4.73
N ALA A 373 3.75 29.72 -5.55
CA ALA A 373 4.21 30.85 -6.35
C ALA A 373 3.20 31.27 -7.43
N VAL A 374 2.06 31.82 -7.04
CA VAL A 374 1.26 32.70 -7.90
C VAL A 374 1.67 34.11 -7.49
N ASP A 375 2.50 34.74 -8.31
CA ASP A 375 2.87 36.15 -8.12
C ASP A 375 1.57 37.00 -8.12
N PRO A 376 1.14 37.53 -6.96
CA PRO A 376 -0.13 38.25 -6.85
C PRO A 376 -0.07 39.61 -7.57
N LEU A 377 1.09 40.00 -8.12
CA LEU A 377 1.31 41.24 -8.84
C LEU A 377 1.49 41.05 -10.36
N LYS A 378 1.40 39.83 -10.88
CA LYS A 378 1.38 39.61 -12.34
C LYS A 378 0.05 40.09 -12.91
N LYS A 379 -0.05 41.39 -13.20
CA LYS A 379 -1.18 42.00 -13.91
C LYS A 379 -1.43 41.22 -15.20
N GLU A 380 -2.70 40.96 -15.51
CA GLU A 380 -3.12 40.32 -16.77
C GLU A 380 -2.53 41.10 -17.94
N GLN A 381 -1.57 40.51 -18.65
CA GLN A 381 -0.99 41.11 -19.84
C GLN A 381 -1.83 40.69 -21.03
N GLN A 382 -2.46 41.68 -21.67
CA GLN A 382 -3.26 41.46 -22.86
C GLN A 382 -2.43 41.90 -24.06
N TYR A 383 -2.15 40.96 -24.95
CA TYR A 383 -1.42 41.22 -26.18
C TYR A 383 -2.34 41.10 -27.38
N GLN A 384 -2.06 41.87 -28.43
CA GLN A 384 -2.71 41.70 -29.72
C GLN A 384 -1.65 41.61 -30.82
N VAL A 385 -1.63 40.50 -31.55
CA VAL A 385 -0.81 40.36 -32.75
C VAL A 385 -1.66 40.74 -33.96
N ARG A 386 -1.23 41.72 -34.75
CA ARG A 386 -1.97 42.18 -35.93
C ARG A 386 -1.13 42.04 -37.21
N MET A 387 -1.77 41.56 -38.28
CA MET A 387 -1.24 41.61 -39.62
C MET A 387 -1.42 43.02 -40.21
N LEU A 388 -0.34 43.79 -40.32
CA LEU A 388 -0.41 45.17 -40.83
C LEU A 388 -0.36 45.24 -42.35
N ASP A 389 0.36 44.32 -43.01
CA ASP A 389 0.39 44.24 -44.48
C ASP A 389 0.79 42.85 -44.98
N ALA A 390 -0.17 42.15 -45.58
CA ALA A 390 -0.01 40.82 -46.16
C ALA A 390 0.99 40.75 -47.32
N ASN A 391 1.18 41.83 -48.08
CA ASN A 391 2.08 41.79 -49.24
C ASN A 391 3.55 41.83 -48.80
N SER A 392 3.86 42.64 -47.79
CA SER A 392 5.20 42.70 -47.20
C SER A 392 5.42 41.67 -46.09
N GLY A 393 4.36 40.99 -45.64
CA GLY A 393 4.43 40.06 -44.51
C GLY A 393 4.47 40.75 -43.14
N ARG A 394 4.25 42.07 -43.05
CA ARG A 394 4.45 42.82 -41.81
C ARG A 394 3.39 42.47 -40.76
N VAL A 395 3.87 41.95 -39.63
CA VAL A 395 3.10 41.63 -38.41
C VAL A 395 3.62 42.44 -37.23
N GLU A 396 2.74 42.80 -36.30
CA GLU A 396 3.11 43.62 -35.15
C GLU A 396 2.38 43.18 -33.89
N LEU A 397 3.11 43.14 -32.77
CA LEU A 397 2.63 42.83 -31.44
C LEU A 397 2.35 44.14 -30.71
N PHE A 398 1.14 44.28 -30.19
CA PHE A 398 0.68 45.42 -29.39
C PHE A 398 0.37 44.99 -27.96
N ASP A 399 0.60 45.89 -27.00
CA ASP A 399 -0.05 45.86 -25.69
C ASP A 399 -1.51 46.30 -25.89
N LYS A 400 -2.47 45.45 -25.56
CA LYS A 400 -3.90 45.70 -25.82
C LYS A 400 -4.49 46.73 -24.87
N ALA A 401 -3.96 46.86 -23.65
CA ALA A 401 -4.49 47.80 -22.66
C ALA A 401 -4.09 49.26 -22.99
N THR A 402 -2.86 49.46 -23.44
CA THR A 402 -2.29 50.78 -23.76
C THR A 402 -2.32 51.11 -25.25
N GLY A 403 -2.44 50.11 -26.12
CA GLY A 403 -2.34 50.26 -27.57
C GLY A 403 -0.92 50.48 -28.08
N HIS A 404 0.10 50.37 -27.22
CA HIS A 404 1.49 50.57 -27.60
C HIS A 404 2.02 49.41 -28.43
N SER A 405 2.79 49.72 -29.48
CA SER A 405 3.53 48.73 -30.23
C SER A 405 4.73 48.22 -29.42
N ILE A 406 4.84 46.90 -29.31
CA ILE A 406 5.91 46.22 -28.57
C ILE A 406 6.99 45.75 -29.55
N ALA A 407 6.58 45.09 -30.63
CA ALA A 407 7.52 44.50 -31.58
C ALA A 407 6.91 44.31 -32.98
N THR A 408 7.67 44.66 -34.01
CA THR A 408 7.31 44.39 -35.42
C THR A 408 8.18 43.27 -35.99
N ARG A 409 7.61 42.39 -36.83
CA ARG A 409 8.32 41.35 -37.59
C ARG A 409 7.80 41.31 -39.04
N ILE A 410 8.61 40.72 -39.92
CA ILE A 410 8.22 40.36 -41.28
C ILE A 410 8.01 38.84 -41.30
N SER A 411 6.79 38.40 -41.56
CA SER A 411 6.39 37.00 -41.68
C SER A 411 6.45 36.54 -43.13
N ASN A 412 7.10 35.40 -43.37
CA ASN A 412 7.06 34.68 -44.65
C ASN A 412 6.23 33.38 -44.52
N GLY A 413 5.28 33.36 -43.59
CA GLY A 413 4.56 32.15 -43.16
C GLY A 413 4.95 31.67 -41.76
N ASN A 414 5.96 32.27 -41.13
CA ASN A 414 6.29 32.11 -39.73
C ASN A 414 6.81 33.44 -39.15
N ALA A 415 6.28 33.85 -38.00
CA ALA A 415 6.79 34.97 -37.23
C ALA A 415 6.84 34.65 -35.73
N GLN A 416 7.98 34.98 -35.11
CA GLN A 416 8.19 34.80 -33.68
C GLN A 416 8.38 36.15 -32.96
N PHE A 417 7.67 36.33 -31.85
CA PHE A 417 7.86 37.43 -30.91
C PHE A 417 8.23 36.87 -29.54
N ASP A 418 9.10 37.56 -28.82
CA ASP A 418 9.39 37.29 -27.42
C ASP A 418 9.11 38.58 -26.66
N ALA A 419 8.19 38.55 -25.69
CA ALA A 419 7.81 39.68 -24.84
C ALA A 419 7.41 39.16 -23.46
N ASP A 420 7.94 39.80 -22.40
CA ASP A 420 7.64 39.49 -20.99
C ASP A 420 7.73 38.00 -20.62
N GLY A 421 8.72 37.30 -21.17
CA GLY A 421 8.97 35.88 -20.93
C GLY A 421 8.02 34.93 -21.67
N LEU A 422 7.13 35.47 -22.51
CA LEU A 422 6.25 34.71 -23.39
C LEU A 422 6.82 34.70 -24.81
N ARG A 423 6.65 33.55 -25.48
CA ARG A 423 7.00 33.37 -26.89
C ARG A 423 5.74 33.17 -27.72
N PHE A 424 5.53 34.07 -28.67
CA PHE A 424 4.42 34.03 -29.61
C PHE A 424 4.94 33.51 -30.95
N ASN A 425 4.47 32.34 -31.36
CA ASN A 425 4.78 31.76 -32.68
C ASN A 425 3.53 31.84 -33.56
N LEU A 426 3.60 32.63 -34.62
CA LEU A 426 2.54 32.79 -35.59
C LEU A 426 2.91 32.02 -36.85
N ASN A 427 2.18 30.95 -37.15
CA ASN A 427 2.42 30.10 -38.30
C ASN A 427 1.29 30.26 -39.33
N GLY A 428 1.64 30.33 -40.61
CA GLY A 428 0.70 30.51 -41.72
C GLY A 428 0.65 31.94 -42.24
N PHE A 429 -0.31 32.18 -43.13
CA PHE A 429 -0.55 33.47 -43.77
C PHE A 429 -1.86 34.06 -43.26
N ALA A 430 -1.83 35.35 -42.90
CA ALA A 430 -2.99 36.12 -42.49
C ALA A 430 -3.21 37.27 -43.49
N ALA A 431 -4.46 37.72 -43.66
CA ALA A 431 -4.79 38.87 -44.49
C ALA A 431 -4.48 40.18 -43.76
N THR A 432 -4.23 41.25 -44.52
CA THR A 432 -4.07 42.60 -43.93
C THR A 432 -5.29 42.97 -43.10
N GLY A 433 -5.09 43.30 -41.82
CA GLY A 433 -6.15 43.65 -40.88
C GLY A 433 -6.51 42.52 -39.90
N ASP A 434 -6.08 41.28 -40.15
CA ASP A 434 -6.31 40.17 -39.21
C ASP A 434 -5.60 40.45 -37.87
N SER A 435 -6.27 40.10 -36.76
CA SER A 435 -5.73 40.26 -35.41
C SER A 435 -6.02 39.06 -34.52
N PHE A 436 -5.04 38.70 -33.68
CA PHE A 436 -5.12 37.64 -32.69
C PHE A 436 -4.92 38.24 -31.30
N ASP A 437 -5.94 38.13 -30.46
CA ASP A 437 -5.85 38.53 -29.07
C ASP A 437 -5.29 37.38 -28.23
N VAL A 438 -4.27 37.67 -27.43
CA VAL A 438 -3.66 36.73 -26.50
C VAL A 438 -3.89 37.26 -25.08
N LEU A 439 -4.72 36.53 -24.34
CA LEU A 439 -5.03 36.83 -22.94
C LEU A 439 -4.31 35.82 -22.07
N THR A 440 -3.42 36.29 -21.19
CA THR A 440 -2.74 35.42 -20.22
C THR A 440 -3.39 35.57 -18.85
N GLY A 441 -3.74 34.46 -18.19
CA GLY A 441 -4.22 34.50 -16.79
C GLY A 441 -5.74 34.52 -16.57
N GLN A 442 -6.55 34.14 -17.57
CA GLN A 442 -8.02 34.10 -17.49
C GLN A 442 -8.61 33.21 -16.38
N LYS A 443 -7.81 32.35 -15.73
CA LYS A 443 -8.21 31.43 -14.65
C LYS A 443 -7.09 31.27 -13.62
N ALA A 444 -6.50 32.37 -13.16
CA ALA A 444 -5.54 32.30 -12.06
C ALA A 444 -6.30 32.14 -10.74
N ALA A 445 -5.87 31.19 -9.92
CA ALA A 445 -6.28 31.14 -8.52
C ALA A 445 -5.98 32.48 -7.84
N GLY A 446 -6.98 33.08 -7.19
CA GLY A 446 -6.88 34.41 -6.58
C GLY A 446 -7.36 35.58 -7.46
N ASP A 447 -7.90 35.31 -8.65
CA ASP A 447 -8.54 36.34 -9.48
C ASP A 447 -9.86 36.82 -8.84
N ALA A 448 -9.82 38.02 -8.27
CA ALA A 448 -10.96 38.63 -7.58
C ALA A 448 -11.80 39.58 -8.47
N ARG A 449 -11.63 39.58 -9.81
CA ARG A 449 -12.29 40.56 -10.69
C ARG A 449 -13.81 40.56 -10.58
N ASN A 450 -14.43 39.38 -10.49
CA ASN A 450 -15.87 39.29 -10.28
C ASN A 450 -16.28 39.91 -8.93
N MET A 451 -15.45 39.75 -7.90
CA MET A 451 -15.68 40.35 -6.59
C MET A 451 -15.49 41.87 -6.62
N ASP A 452 -14.50 42.38 -7.36
CA ASP A 452 -14.30 43.81 -7.56
C ASP A 452 -15.46 44.46 -8.33
N GLU A 453 -15.99 43.77 -9.35
CA GLU A 453 -17.19 44.22 -10.07
C GLU A 453 -18.42 44.24 -9.15
N ILE A 454 -18.60 43.22 -8.31
CA ILE A 454 -19.66 43.19 -7.28
C ILE A 454 -19.46 44.31 -6.24
N MET A 455 -18.24 44.56 -5.79
CA MET A 455 -17.93 45.65 -4.85
C MET A 455 -18.18 47.02 -5.47
N THR A 456 -17.93 47.18 -6.76
CA THR A 456 -18.23 48.42 -7.49
C THR A 456 -19.73 48.73 -7.47
N LEU A 457 -20.61 47.70 -7.45
CA LEU A 457 -22.05 47.89 -7.28
C LEU A 457 -22.44 48.57 -5.96
N ALA A 458 -21.63 48.42 -4.91
CA ALA A 458 -21.83 49.08 -3.63
C ALA A 458 -21.51 50.59 -3.65
N THR A 459 -20.86 51.07 -4.71
CA THR A 459 -20.58 52.50 -4.92
C THR A 459 -21.56 53.10 -5.94
N SER A 460 -21.89 54.37 -5.77
CA SER A 460 -22.69 55.12 -6.74
C SER A 460 -21.81 55.67 -7.85
N THR A 461 -22.32 55.62 -9.08
CA THR A 461 -21.70 56.18 -10.27
C THR A 461 -22.65 57.21 -10.90
N VAL A 462 -22.17 57.96 -11.89
CA VAL A 462 -22.99 58.97 -12.58
C VAL A 462 -24.26 58.38 -13.21
N ASN A 463 -24.22 57.10 -13.62
CA ASN A 463 -25.33 56.44 -14.31
C ASN A 463 -26.10 55.43 -13.42
N ARG A 464 -25.69 55.22 -12.17
CA ARG A 464 -26.25 54.16 -11.31
C ARG A 464 -26.07 54.47 -9.83
N SER A 465 -27.16 54.44 -9.06
CA SER A 465 -27.15 54.52 -7.60
C SER A 465 -26.58 53.26 -6.95
N SER A 466 -26.05 53.40 -5.73
CA SER A 466 -25.66 52.23 -4.93
C SER A 466 -26.88 51.58 -4.29
N PHE A 467 -26.78 50.29 -3.94
CA PHE A 467 -27.85 49.61 -3.19
C PHE A 467 -28.18 50.29 -1.85
N GLN A 468 -27.19 50.93 -1.21
CA GLN A 468 -27.43 51.68 0.02
C GLN A 468 -28.21 52.96 -0.23
N ASP A 469 -27.95 53.66 -1.34
CA ASP A 469 -28.67 54.88 -1.71
C ASP A 469 -30.12 54.55 -2.09
N ASP A 470 -30.34 53.47 -2.84
CA ASP A 470 -31.68 52.99 -3.17
C ASP A 470 -32.47 52.58 -1.92
N PHE A 471 -31.82 51.84 -1.00
CA PHE A 471 -32.44 51.47 0.27
C PHE A 471 -32.79 52.70 1.13
N ARG A 472 -31.88 53.68 1.24
CA ARG A 472 -32.14 54.95 1.94
C ARG A 472 -33.32 55.70 1.31
N SER A 473 -33.40 55.72 -0.02
CA SER A 473 -34.49 56.35 -0.77
C SER A 473 -35.84 55.69 -0.47
N ILE A 474 -35.91 54.35 -0.49
CA ILE A 474 -37.12 53.60 -0.13
C ILE A 474 -37.50 53.86 1.33
N ALA A 475 -36.55 53.76 2.26
CA ALA A 475 -36.80 53.98 3.68
C ALA A 475 -37.31 55.42 3.96
N ALA A 476 -36.72 56.42 3.31
CA ALA A 476 -37.17 57.80 3.41
C ALA A 476 -38.57 58.00 2.83
N SER A 477 -38.88 57.37 1.69
CA SER A 477 -40.21 57.41 1.07
C SER A 477 -41.28 56.78 1.97
N VAL A 478 -41.01 55.60 2.53
CA VAL A 478 -41.91 54.94 3.48
C VAL A 478 -42.09 55.78 4.74
N GLY A 479 -41.01 56.32 5.30
CA GLY A 479 -41.05 57.20 6.47
C GLY A 479 -41.90 58.45 6.22
N SER A 480 -41.71 59.11 5.08
CA SER A 480 -42.50 60.27 4.67
C SER A 480 -43.99 59.91 4.49
N THR A 481 -44.27 58.73 3.92
CA THR A 481 -45.65 58.27 3.69
C THR A 481 -46.34 57.93 5.01
N LEU A 482 -45.62 57.32 5.95
CA LEU A 482 -46.11 57.02 7.29
C LEU A 482 -46.43 58.31 8.07
N GLU A 483 -45.52 59.29 8.04
CA GLU A 483 -45.74 60.56 8.74
C GLU A 483 -46.92 61.34 8.12
N SER A 484 -47.02 61.36 6.78
CA SER A 484 -48.19 61.91 6.10
C SER A 484 -49.48 61.17 6.50
N SER A 485 -49.45 59.85 6.60
CA SER A 485 -50.62 59.05 6.99
C SER A 485 -51.01 59.29 8.45
N ARG A 486 -50.03 59.45 9.34
CA ARG A 486 -50.23 59.80 10.75
C ARG A 486 -50.86 61.18 10.89
N LEU A 487 -50.39 62.17 10.13
CA LEU A 487 -50.97 63.51 10.12
C LEU A 487 -52.41 63.48 9.58
N SER A 488 -52.67 62.74 8.50
CA SER A 488 -54.02 62.54 7.98
C SER A 488 -54.94 61.86 8.99
N LYS A 489 -54.45 60.84 9.71
CA LYS A 489 -55.19 60.18 10.78
C LYS A 489 -55.55 61.16 11.90
N LEU A 490 -54.57 61.93 12.39
CA LEU A 490 -54.79 62.93 13.44
C LEU A 490 -55.83 63.98 13.01
N SER A 491 -55.75 64.44 11.76
CA SER A 491 -56.74 65.35 11.19
C SER A 491 -58.14 64.72 11.13
N ALA A 492 -58.24 63.44 10.72
CA ALA A 492 -59.52 62.74 10.67
C ALA A 492 -60.09 62.48 12.06
N GLU A 493 -59.25 62.14 13.05
CA GLU A 493 -59.64 62.02 14.46
C GLU A 493 -60.18 63.35 14.99
N ALA A 494 -59.51 64.47 14.72
CA ALA A 494 -59.98 65.79 15.11
C ALA A 494 -61.31 66.18 14.46
N VAL A 495 -61.50 65.85 13.17
CA VAL A 495 -62.79 66.06 12.47
C VAL A 495 -63.89 65.19 13.07
N ARG A 496 -63.59 63.92 13.39
CA ARG A 496 -64.53 63.01 14.06
C ARG A 496 -64.92 63.54 15.43
N ASP A 497 -63.96 63.98 16.23
CA ASP A 497 -64.21 64.52 17.58
C ASP A 497 -65.09 65.77 17.53
N ALA A 498 -64.82 66.68 16.57
CA ALA A 498 -65.65 67.85 16.34
C ALA A 498 -67.08 67.49 15.88
N ALA A 499 -67.22 66.47 15.03
CA ALA A 499 -68.53 65.99 14.58
C ALA A 499 -69.32 65.34 15.72
N VAL A 500 -68.68 64.53 16.57
CA VAL A 500 -69.30 63.93 17.76
C VAL A 500 -69.72 65.02 18.74
N ALA A 501 -68.88 66.02 18.99
CA ALA A 501 -69.24 67.14 19.87
C ALA A 501 -70.45 67.93 19.33
N ALA A 502 -70.53 68.15 18.01
CA ALA A 502 -71.68 68.80 17.39
C ALA A 502 -72.95 67.92 17.42
N GLU A 503 -72.82 66.60 17.29
CA GLU A 503 -73.92 65.64 17.47
C GLU A 503 -74.42 65.67 18.92
N ASP A 504 -73.52 65.62 19.90
CA ASP A 504 -73.83 65.69 21.33
C ASP A 504 -74.49 67.02 21.72
N GLU A 505 -74.15 68.14 21.06
CA GLU A 505 -74.80 69.43 21.29
C GLU A 505 -76.26 69.43 20.82
N VAL A 506 -76.57 68.76 19.70
CA VAL A 506 -77.92 68.74 19.12
C VAL A 506 -78.79 67.64 19.73
N SER A 507 -78.22 66.45 19.97
CA SER A 507 -78.92 65.29 20.52
C SER A 507 -78.84 65.20 22.05
N GLY A 508 -77.99 66.02 22.67
CA GLY A 508 -77.83 66.06 24.12
C GLY A 508 -79.07 66.65 24.79
N VAL A 509 -79.70 65.86 25.65
CA VAL A 509 -80.80 66.34 26.49
C VAL A 509 -80.20 67.01 27.72
N ASN A 510 -80.45 68.30 27.92
CA ASN A 510 -80.06 68.98 29.15
C ASN A 510 -80.96 68.51 30.30
N MET A 511 -80.41 67.68 31.20
CA MET A 511 -81.16 67.07 32.30
C MET A 511 -81.77 68.12 33.24
N ASP A 512 -81.15 69.28 33.39
CA ASP A 512 -81.69 70.36 34.23
C ASP A 512 -82.90 71.03 33.58
N GLU A 513 -82.87 71.21 32.26
CA GLU A 513 -84.01 71.76 31.52
C GLU A 513 -85.19 70.78 31.48
N GLU A 514 -84.93 69.48 31.25
CA GLU A 514 -85.99 68.48 31.31
C GLU A 514 -86.52 68.24 32.72
N ALA A 515 -85.67 68.34 33.76
CA ALA A 515 -86.13 68.32 35.15
C ALA A 515 -87.02 69.53 35.46
N ALA A 516 -86.67 70.73 34.99
CA ALA A 516 -87.49 71.93 35.15
C ALA A 516 -88.84 71.81 34.41
N LYS A 517 -88.85 71.28 33.18
CA LYS A 517 -90.07 70.98 32.44
C LYS A 517 -90.92 69.93 33.16
N LEU A 518 -90.31 68.88 33.71
CA LEU A 518 -90.98 67.88 34.53
C LEU A 518 -91.62 68.48 35.78
N ILE A 519 -90.90 69.32 36.54
CA ILE A 519 -91.43 70.02 37.71
C ILE A 519 -92.59 70.92 37.31
N THR A 520 -92.46 71.65 36.21
CA THR A 520 -93.52 72.51 35.67
C THR A 520 -94.76 71.71 35.31
N GLN A 521 -94.60 70.57 34.63
CA GLN A 521 -95.69 69.65 34.32
C GLN A 521 -96.33 69.09 35.59
N GLN A 522 -95.54 68.68 36.59
CA GLN A 522 -96.05 68.20 37.88
C GLN A 522 -96.85 69.29 38.62
N GLN A 523 -96.37 70.53 38.63
CA GLN A 523 -97.09 71.67 39.20
C GLN A 523 -98.39 71.97 38.43
N ALA A 524 -98.35 71.93 37.10
CA ALA A 524 -99.53 72.10 36.26
C ALA A 524 -100.57 71.00 36.51
N TYR A 525 -100.14 69.74 36.66
CA TYR A 525 -101.00 68.62 37.04
C TYR A 525 -101.60 68.80 38.43
N GLN A 526 -100.81 69.22 39.43
CA GLN A 526 -101.33 69.51 40.77
C GLN A 526 -102.31 70.68 40.77
N ALA A 527 -102.05 71.73 39.99
CA ALA A 527 -102.95 72.86 39.82
C ALA A 527 -104.26 72.42 39.13
N ALA A 528 -104.20 71.61 38.07
CA ALA A 528 -105.36 71.05 37.41
C ALA A 528 -106.19 70.16 38.36
N ALA A 529 -105.52 69.33 39.19
CA ALA A 529 -106.18 68.52 40.20
C ALA A 529 -106.91 69.38 41.25
N ARG A 530 -106.30 70.49 41.70
CA ARG A 530 -106.96 71.45 42.60
C ARG A 530 -108.15 72.13 41.94
N ILE A 531 -108.04 72.55 40.67
CA ILE A 531 -109.16 73.12 39.91
C ILE A 531 -110.31 72.12 39.83
N LEU A 532 -110.03 70.85 39.53
CA LEU A 532 -111.03 69.79 39.50
C LEU A 532 -111.66 69.54 40.87
N GLN A 533 -110.87 69.59 41.94
CA GLN A 533 -111.36 69.44 43.30
C GLN A 533 -112.28 70.60 43.71
N THR A 534 -111.90 71.85 43.41
CA THR A 534 -112.76 73.02 43.64
C THR A 534 -114.01 72.97 42.76
N ALA A 535 -113.90 72.52 41.51
CA ALA A 535 -115.06 72.32 40.64
C ALA A 535 -116.02 71.25 41.19
N LYS A 536 -115.48 70.16 41.75
CA LYS A 536 -116.28 69.12 42.43
C LYS A 536 -116.96 69.66 43.69
N GLU A 537 -116.27 70.44 44.52
CA GLU A 537 -116.85 71.08 45.71
C GLU A 537 -117.96 72.08 45.32
N MET A 538 -117.76 72.86 44.26
CA MET A 538 -118.81 73.73 43.71
C MET A 538 -120.01 72.93 43.18
N PHE A 539 -119.77 71.77 42.55
CA PHE A 539 -120.85 70.89 42.10
C PHE A 539 -121.61 70.26 43.27
N ASP A 540 -120.91 69.76 44.29
CA ASP A 540 -121.52 69.14 45.47
C ASP A 540 -122.32 70.17 46.29
N THR A 541 -121.85 71.41 46.42
CA THR A 541 -122.59 72.51 47.07
C THR A 541 -123.86 72.88 46.29
N LEU A 542 -123.82 72.90 44.94
CA LEU A 542 -125.02 73.07 44.13
C LEU A 542 -126.01 71.92 44.30
N MET A 543 -125.54 70.69 44.52
CA MET A 543 -126.37 69.51 44.73
C MET A 543 -126.98 69.41 46.15
N GLN A 544 -126.35 70.02 47.17
CA GLN A 544 -126.86 70.05 48.56
C GLN A 544 -128.01 71.06 48.79
N ILE A 545 -128.32 71.95 47.84
CA ILE A 545 -129.39 72.96 47.96
C ILE A 545 -130.76 72.40 47.49
N ARG A 546 -131.09 71.15 47.82
CA ARG A 546 -132.43 70.58 47.53
C ARG A 546 -133.03 69.82 48.69
#